data_AF-A0A3D6CKC9-F1
#
_entry.id   AF-A0A3D6CKC9-F1
#
_cell.length_a   1.000
_cell.length_b   1.000
_cell.length_c   1.000
_cell.angle_alpha   90.00
_cell.angle_beta   90.00
_cell.angle_gamma   90.00
#
_symmetry.space_group_name_H-M   'P 1'
#
loop_
_entity.id
_entity.type
_entity.pdbx_description
1 polymer ?
#
loop_
_entity_poly.entity_id
_entity_poly.type
_entity_poly.pdbx_seq_one_letter_code
_entity_poly.pdbx_strand_id
1 'polypeptide(L)'
;WYDKALKQSIYCVSDSNYKTIGNTGNVGEKSPKRMLTTTLSDQLHLAQNMRGKTIGISIKDRAAILPAGHSANAAYWYDSGDRNQWITSSYYMENLPNWVKKFNKKNKANSYLNDTWNTLYDIKTYTQSRADDNIFEKNLNGQEKPIFPKDLKKLRKNNGNFDLIKTVPAGNTLTVDFAKAVIQGEKLGKTAFTDFLTVSFSATDYIGHRYGVAAVETEDTYLRLDQDLASFFSFLDAEVGVGNYTLFLTADHAAVQVPSYLQSLKIPA
;
A
#
# COMPACT_ATOMS: atom_id res chain seq x y z
N TRP A 1 -13.57 14.46 5.51
CA TRP A 1 -13.83 15.69 6.28
C TRP A 1 -15.31 15.80 6.57
N TYR A 2 -15.74 16.57 7.56
CA TYR A 2 -17.17 16.85 7.77
C TYR A 2 -17.63 17.95 6.82
N ASP A 3 -18.60 17.65 5.97
CA ASP A 3 -19.26 18.63 5.09
C ASP A 3 -20.47 19.22 5.83
N LYS A 4 -20.41 20.53 6.13
CA LYS A 4 -21.44 21.20 6.92
C LYS A 4 -22.76 21.37 6.16
N ALA A 5 -22.72 21.50 4.84
CA ALA A 5 -23.93 21.66 4.03
C ALA A 5 -24.67 20.34 3.88
N LEU A 6 -23.92 19.26 3.64
CA LEU A 6 -24.47 17.90 3.51
C LEU A 6 -24.69 17.22 4.87
N LYS A 7 -24.18 17.80 5.97
CA LYS A 7 -24.23 17.28 7.34
C LYS A 7 -23.72 15.83 7.46
N GLN A 8 -22.62 15.53 6.77
CA GLN A 8 -22.06 14.17 6.74
C GLN A 8 -20.54 14.17 6.64
N SER A 9 -19.94 13.07 7.10
CA SER A 9 -18.51 12.79 6.90
C SER A 9 -18.26 12.30 5.48
N ILE A 10 -17.49 13.07 4.71
CA ILE A 10 -17.09 12.76 3.35
C ILE A 10 -15.74 12.05 3.36
N TYR A 11 -15.67 10.89 2.71
CA TYR A 11 -14.41 10.21 2.46
C TYR A 11 -13.69 10.85 1.26
N CYS A 12 -12.37 11.01 1.39
CA CYS A 12 -11.58 11.87 0.49
C CYS A 12 -11.71 11.55 -1.00
N VAL A 13 -11.81 10.26 -1.35
CA VAL A 13 -11.93 9.80 -2.73
C VAL A 13 -13.26 9.10 -3.02
N SER A 14 -14.26 9.16 -2.12
CA SER A 14 -15.57 8.55 -2.40
C SER A 14 -16.33 9.30 -3.48
N ASP A 15 -16.80 8.56 -4.48
CA ASP A 15 -17.57 9.08 -5.60
C ASP A 15 -18.50 8.01 -6.19
N SER A 16 -19.79 8.09 -5.85
CA SER A 16 -20.83 7.16 -6.29
C SER A 16 -21.21 7.28 -7.77
N ASN A 17 -20.61 8.23 -8.52
CA ASN A 17 -20.80 8.31 -9.97
C ASN A 17 -20.00 7.23 -10.72
N TYR A 18 -19.05 6.59 -10.06
CA TYR A 18 -18.20 5.55 -10.62
C TYR A 18 -18.45 4.22 -9.91
N LYS A 19 -18.15 3.12 -10.59
CA LYS A 19 -18.38 1.75 -10.10
C LYS A 19 -17.06 1.01 -9.95
N THR A 20 -17.06 -0.03 -9.14
CA THR A 20 -15.92 -0.95 -9.02
C THR A 20 -15.66 -1.69 -10.31
N ILE A 21 -14.38 -1.74 -10.71
CA ILE A 21 -13.90 -2.51 -11.86
C ILE A 21 -12.91 -3.55 -11.35
N GLY A 22 -13.29 -4.83 -11.50
CA GLY A 22 -12.52 -5.99 -11.05
C GLY A 22 -13.36 -7.01 -10.28
N ASN A 23 -14.41 -6.56 -9.59
CA ASN A 23 -15.45 -7.38 -8.98
C ASN A 23 -16.78 -6.63 -8.85
N THR A 24 -17.74 -7.25 -8.17
CA THR A 24 -19.13 -6.81 -8.01
C THR A 24 -19.40 -5.97 -6.76
N GLY A 25 -18.38 -5.50 -6.04
CA GLY A 25 -18.58 -4.64 -4.87
C GLY A 25 -18.65 -3.16 -5.15
N ASN A 26 -18.56 -2.38 -4.07
CA ASN A 26 -18.65 -0.92 -4.06
C ASN A 26 -17.38 -0.22 -3.54
N VAL A 27 -16.34 -0.95 -3.11
CA VAL A 27 -15.08 -0.34 -2.66
C VAL A 27 -14.36 0.42 -3.78
N GLY A 28 -14.78 0.21 -5.02
CA GLY A 28 -14.31 0.90 -6.21
C GLY A 28 -15.11 2.14 -6.60
N GLU A 29 -16.13 2.55 -5.85
CA GLU A 29 -16.88 3.80 -6.08
C GLU A 29 -16.05 5.03 -5.66
N LYS A 30 -14.98 5.29 -6.42
CA LYS A 30 -13.89 6.20 -6.07
C LYS A 30 -13.41 7.00 -7.27
N SER A 31 -12.97 8.24 -7.04
CA SER A 31 -12.36 9.11 -8.06
C SER A 31 -11.52 10.22 -7.41
N PRO A 32 -10.68 10.95 -8.19
CA PRO A 32 -9.96 12.12 -7.71
C PRO A 32 -10.83 13.40 -7.70
N LYS A 33 -12.14 13.35 -7.98
CA LYS A 33 -13.04 14.51 -8.19
C LYS A 33 -13.00 15.60 -7.10
N ARG A 34 -12.53 15.26 -5.92
CA ARG A 34 -12.44 16.14 -4.75
C ARG A 34 -11.13 16.92 -4.66
N MET A 35 -10.16 16.61 -5.49
CA MET A 35 -8.95 17.41 -5.64
C MET A 35 -9.27 18.70 -6.39
N LEU A 36 -8.78 19.83 -5.88
CA LEU A 36 -9.02 21.16 -6.45
C LEU A 36 -7.85 21.65 -7.32
N THR A 37 -6.72 20.96 -7.26
CA THR A 37 -5.48 21.32 -7.94
C THR A 37 -4.97 20.14 -8.74
N THR A 38 -4.24 20.44 -9.81
CA THR A 38 -3.54 19.42 -10.60
C THR A 38 -2.36 18.84 -9.83
N THR A 39 -1.98 17.61 -10.16
CA THR A 39 -0.74 16.97 -9.70
C THR A 39 0.42 17.23 -10.66
N LEU A 40 1.65 16.86 -10.24
CA LEU A 40 2.79 16.82 -11.15
C LEU A 40 2.53 15.88 -12.35
N SER A 41 1.87 14.74 -12.11
CA SER A 41 1.53 13.78 -13.17
C SER A 41 0.47 14.31 -14.14
N ASP A 42 -0.51 15.10 -13.66
CA ASP A 42 -1.45 15.83 -14.50
C ASP A 42 -0.70 16.81 -15.42
N GLN A 43 0.27 17.55 -14.87
CA GLN A 43 1.08 18.49 -15.65
C GLN A 43 1.98 17.77 -16.67
N LEU A 44 2.57 16.63 -16.32
CA LEU A 44 3.37 15.84 -17.27
C LEU A 44 2.53 15.33 -18.44
N HIS A 45 1.32 14.82 -18.15
CA HIS A 45 0.40 14.40 -19.20
C HIS A 45 0.05 15.57 -20.13
N LEU A 46 -0.32 16.73 -19.60
CA LEU A 46 -0.62 17.91 -20.41
C LEU A 46 0.59 18.33 -21.26
N ALA A 47 1.79 18.37 -20.68
CA ALA A 47 3.02 18.72 -21.39
C ALA A 47 3.35 17.75 -22.54
N GLN A 48 2.94 16.49 -22.43
CA GLN A 48 3.14 15.47 -23.46
C GLN A 48 1.91 15.27 -24.36
N ASN A 49 0.91 16.16 -24.31
CA ASN A 49 -0.36 16.05 -25.02
C ASN A 49 -1.06 14.69 -24.77
N MET A 50 -1.17 14.34 -23.49
CA MET A 50 -1.77 13.11 -22.97
C MET A 50 -1.06 11.81 -23.42
N ARG A 51 0.19 11.92 -23.91
CA ARG A 51 1.04 10.77 -24.23
C ARG A 51 1.88 10.38 -23.01
N GLY A 52 2.36 9.14 -23.03
CA GLY A 52 2.89 8.47 -21.83
C GLY A 52 1.76 7.98 -20.93
N LYS A 53 2.13 7.33 -19.84
CA LYS A 53 1.24 6.67 -18.90
C LYS A 53 1.45 7.21 -17.49
N THR A 54 0.35 7.53 -16.81
CA THR A 54 0.34 7.89 -15.40
C THR A 54 -0.45 6.84 -14.64
N ILE A 55 0.18 6.17 -13.67
CA ILE A 55 -0.43 5.07 -12.91
C ILE A 55 -0.14 5.20 -11.42
N GLY A 56 -1.16 5.01 -10.58
CA GLY A 56 -1.00 4.94 -9.12
C GLY A 56 -1.32 3.57 -8.53
N ILE A 57 -0.55 3.14 -7.53
CA ILE A 57 -0.65 1.82 -6.90
C ILE A 57 -0.57 1.94 -5.39
N SER A 58 -1.53 1.34 -4.69
CA SER A 58 -1.47 1.20 -3.23
C SER A 58 -2.48 0.18 -2.72
N ILE A 59 -2.24 -0.44 -1.58
CA ILE A 59 -3.29 -1.17 -0.86
C ILE A 59 -4.38 -0.25 -0.25
N LYS A 60 -4.22 1.08 -0.34
CA LYS A 60 -5.20 2.10 0.08
C LYS A 60 -5.66 2.90 -1.14
N ASP A 61 -6.96 2.98 -1.37
CA ASP A 61 -7.56 3.75 -2.49
C ASP A 61 -7.01 5.18 -2.63
N ARG A 62 -7.04 5.97 -1.54
CA ARG A 62 -6.58 7.37 -1.52
C ARG A 62 -5.11 7.54 -1.86
N ALA A 63 -4.27 6.57 -1.52
CA ALA A 63 -2.83 6.62 -1.77
C ALA A 63 -2.46 6.10 -3.17
N ALA A 64 -3.38 5.44 -3.87
CA ALA A 64 -3.27 5.14 -5.29
C ALA A 64 -3.83 6.30 -6.15
N ILE A 65 -4.96 6.87 -5.75
CA ILE A 65 -5.73 7.83 -6.56
C ILE A 65 -5.10 9.24 -6.51
N LEU A 66 -4.85 9.78 -5.32
CA LEU A 66 -4.50 11.19 -5.18
C LEU A 66 -3.12 11.53 -5.77
N PRO A 67 -2.07 10.69 -5.62
CA PRO A 67 -0.78 10.98 -6.25
C PRO A 67 -0.80 10.85 -7.78
N ALA A 68 -1.67 10.00 -8.34
CA ALA A 68 -1.79 9.79 -9.78
C ALA A 68 -2.50 10.96 -10.49
N GLY A 69 -3.37 11.70 -9.79
CA GLY A 69 -4.04 12.87 -10.33
C GLY A 69 -5.27 12.55 -11.19
N HIS A 70 -5.82 13.57 -11.81
CA HIS A 70 -7.05 13.53 -12.59
C HIS A 70 -6.86 12.81 -13.92
N SER A 71 -5.76 13.04 -14.63
CA SER A 71 -5.54 12.52 -15.98
C SER A 71 -4.98 11.10 -16.01
N ALA A 72 -4.78 10.48 -14.84
CA ALA A 72 -4.18 9.15 -14.72
C ALA A 72 -4.85 8.13 -15.64
N ASN A 73 -4.04 7.31 -16.31
CA ASN A 73 -4.54 6.20 -17.11
C ASN A 73 -5.12 5.10 -16.23
N ALA A 74 -4.60 4.95 -15.01
CA ALA A 74 -5.12 4.02 -14.03
C ALA A 74 -4.73 4.43 -12.60
N ALA A 75 -5.58 4.10 -11.64
CA ALA A 75 -5.17 3.91 -10.26
C ALA A 75 -5.67 2.55 -9.79
N TYR A 76 -4.80 1.77 -9.16
CA TYR A 76 -5.12 0.42 -8.69
C TYR A 76 -5.00 0.35 -7.17
N TRP A 77 -6.04 -0.19 -6.54
CA TRP A 77 -6.00 -0.49 -5.11
C TRP A 77 -6.49 -1.89 -4.78
N TYR A 78 -6.04 -2.36 -3.63
CA TYR A 78 -6.29 -3.72 -3.19
C TYR A 78 -7.62 -3.83 -2.43
N ASP A 79 -8.55 -4.56 -3.01
CA ASP A 79 -9.78 -5.02 -2.38
C ASP A 79 -9.52 -6.34 -1.65
N SER A 80 -9.37 -6.21 -0.33
CA SER A 80 -8.99 -7.25 0.60
C SER A 80 -10.21 -8.07 1.08
N GLY A 81 -10.36 -8.32 2.38
CA GLY A 81 -11.46 -9.13 2.92
C GLY A 81 -11.45 -10.55 2.39
N ASP A 82 -12.54 -10.99 1.78
CA ASP A 82 -12.65 -12.30 1.13
C ASP A 82 -12.37 -12.28 -0.38
N ARG A 83 -12.01 -11.11 -0.94
CA ARG A 83 -11.91 -10.93 -2.40
C ARG A 83 -10.52 -11.16 -2.94
N ASN A 84 -9.49 -10.63 -2.27
CA ASN A 84 -8.09 -10.69 -2.69
C ASN A 84 -7.87 -10.25 -4.15
N GLN A 85 -8.20 -9.00 -4.46
CA GLN A 85 -8.09 -8.51 -5.82
C GLN A 85 -7.56 -7.09 -5.88
N TRP A 86 -6.63 -6.85 -6.78
CA TRP A 86 -6.38 -5.50 -7.27
C TRP A 86 -7.51 -5.08 -8.18
N ILE A 87 -8.10 -3.93 -7.87
CA ILE A 87 -9.25 -3.34 -8.56
C ILE A 87 -8.93 -1.91 -8.97
N THR A 88 -9.84 -1.32 -9.74
CA THR A 88 -9.90 0.11 -10.04
C THR A 88 -11.36 0.55 -10.07
N SER A 89 -11.63 1.74 -10.59
CA SER A 89 -12.98 2.29 -10.78
C SER A 89 -13.26 2.61 -12.23
N SER A 90 -14.54 2.73 -12.57
CA SER A 90 -14.99 3.14 -13.91
C SER A 90 -14.61 4.58 -14.28
N TYR A 91 -14.00 5.34 -13.36
CA TYR A 91 -13.30 6.60 -13.69
C TYR A 91 -12.15 6.37 -14.67
N TYR A 92 -11.39 5.28 -14.50
CA TYR A 92 -10.16 5.04 -15.26
C TYR A 92 -10.36 4.13 -16.47
N MET A 93 -11.21 3.11 -16.35
CA MET A 93 -11.40 2.10 -17.40
C MET A 93 -12.70 1.33 -17.24
N GLU A 94 -13.20 0.76 -18.33
CA GLU A 94 -14.39 -0.09 -18.29
C GLU A 94 -14.10 -1.52 -17.81
N ASN A 95 -12.88 -2.01 -18.02
CA ASN A 95 -12.50 -3.39 -17.74
C ASN A 95 -11.04 -3.47 -17.29
N LEU A 96 -10.75 -4.36 -16.33
CA LEU A 96 -9.36 -4.65 -15.96
C LEU A 96 -8.58 -5.24 -17.15
N PRO A 97 -7.36 -4.76 -17.42
CA PRO A 97 -6.46 -5.37 -18.39
C PRO A 97 -6.21 -6.85 -18.10
N ASN A 98 -5.91 -7.61 -19.16
CA ASN A 98 -5.63 -9.04 -19.04
C ASN A 98 -4.45 -9.34 -18.10
N TRP A 99 -3.45 -8.46 -18.04
CA TRP A 99 -2.31 -8.64 -17.14
C TRP A 99 -2.73 -8.49 -15.66
N VAL A 100 -3.64 -7.57 -15.32
CA VAL A 100 -4.20 -7.44 -13.96
C VAL A 100 -5.01 -8.69 -13.60
N LYS A 101 -5.88 -9.14 -14.51
CA LYS A 101 -6.69 -10.36 -14.32
C LYS A 101 -5.78 -11.58 -14.08
N LYS A 102 -4.68 -11.70 -14.83
CA LYS A 102 -3.67 -12.75 -14.65
C LYS A 102 -2.95 -12.61 -13.30
N PHE A 103 -2.60 -11.39 -12.88
CA PHE A 103 -1.99 -11.15 -11.57
C PHE A 103 -2.91 -11.58 -10.43
N ASN A 104 -4.17 -11.14 -10.44
CA ASN A 104 -5.16 -11.49 -9.42
C ASN A 104 -5.36 -13.01 -9.32
N LYS A 105 -5.38 -13.73 -10.46
CA LYS A 105 -5.47 -15.19 -10.50
C LYS A 105 -4.29 -15.91 -9.84
N LYS A 106 -3.11 -15.28 -9.74
CA LYS A 106 -1.96 -15.86 -9.01
C LYS A 106 -2.20 -15.94 -7.51
N ASN A 107 -3.17 -15.21 -6.97
CA ASN A 107 -3.60 -15.30 -5.57
C ASN A 107 -2.43 -15.11 -4.58
N LYS A 108 -1.47 -14.23 -4.90
CA LYS A 108 -0.20 -14.09 -4.17
C LYS A 108 -0.37 -13.83 -2.68
N ALA A 109 -1.32 -12.97 -2.30
CA ALA A 109 -1.62 -12.70 -0.89
C ALA A 109 -2.00 -13.96 -0.10
N ASN A 110 -2.58 -14.98 -0.76
CA ASN A 110 -2.88 -16.24 -0.10
C ASN A 110 -1.63 -17.02 0.26
N SER A 111 -0.59 -16.98 -0.58
CA SER A 111 0.69 -17.59 -0.26
C SER A 111 1.31 -16.88 0.95
N TYR A 112 1.35 -15.55 0.93
CA TYR A 112 1.92 -14.75 2.01
C TYR A 112 1.20 -14.94 3.35
N LEU A 113 -0.13 -15.00 3.34
CA LEU A 113 -0.93 -15.21 4.56
C LEU A 113 -1.05 -16.68 4.99
N ASN A 114 -0.46 -17.62 4.25
CA ASN A 114 -0.34 -19.01 4.68
C ASN A 114 1.05 -19.32 5.27
N ASP A 115 1.90 -18.30 5.39
CA ASP A 115 3.21 -18.39 6.02
C ASP A 115 3.17 -17.91 7.48
N THR A 116 4.27 -18.08 8.20
CA THR A 116 4.49 -17.52 9.53
C THR A 116 5.36 -16.27 9.43
N TRP A 117 4.90 -15.17 10.02
CA TRP A 117 5.73 -13.99 10.17
C TRP A 117 6.71 -14.21 11.33
N ASN A 118 7.94 -14.51 10.96
CA ASN A 118 9.12 -14.49 11.83
C ASN A 118 9.91 -13.20 11.57
N THR A 119 10.73 -12.78 12.54
CA THR A 119 11.73 -11.73 12.30
C THR A 119 12.69 -12.17 11.19
N LEU A 120 13.10 -11.24 10.34
CA LEU A 120 14.03 -11.45 9.23
C LEU A 120 15.43 -11.85 9.72
N TYR A 121 15.88 -11.25 10.82
CA TYR A 121 17.11 -11.63 11.52
C TYR A 121 16.80 -12.25 12.89
N ASP A 122 17.82 -12.70 13.61
CA ASP A 122 17.66 -13.12 15.01
C ASP A 122 17.04 -11.95 15.80
N ILE A 123 15.91 -12.19 16.46
CA ILE A 123 15.18 -11.16 17.22
C ILE A 123 16.07 -10.44 18.24
N LYS A 124 17.15 -11.07 18.71
CA LYS A 124 18.14 -10.46 19.62
C LYS A 124 18.90 -9.29 18.99
N THR A 125 18.96 -9.17 17.66
CA THR A 125 19.64 -8.08 16.96
C THR A 125 18.76 -6.83 16.79
N TYR A 126 17.47 -6.90 17.16
CA TYR A 126 16.50 -5.81 17.03
C TYR A 126 16.66 -4.81 18.18
N THR A 127 17.88 -4.26 18.33
CA THR A 127 18.26 -3.39 19.44
C THR A 127 17.69 -1.98 19.33
N GLN A 128 16.97 -1.67 18.26
CA GLN A 128 16.28 -0.39 18.06
C GLN A 128 14.79 -0.48 18.37
N SER A 129 14.33 -1.67 18.75
CA SER A 129 12.99 -1.95 19.24
C SER A 129 12.95 -2.07 20.76
N ARG A 130 11.76 -1.89 21.33
CA ARG A 130 11.44 -2.31 22.69
C ARG A 130 11.40 -3.84 22.77
N ALA A 131 11.29 -4.36 23.99
CA ALA A 131 11.08 -5.79 24.19
C ALA A 131 9.79 -6.26 23.48
N ASP A 132 9.88 -7.40 22.80
CA ASP A 132 8.78 -8.01 22.03
C ASP A 132 7.51 -8.22 22.89
N ASP A 133 7.67 -8.75 24.10
CA ASP A 133 6.57 -8.86 25.07
C ASP A 133 6.46 -7.58 25.92
N ASN A 134 5.52 -6.70 25.57
CA ASN A 134 5.24 -5.49 26.32
C ASN A 134 3.76 -5.08 26.26
N ILE A 135 3.36 -4.12 27.11
CA ILE A 135 1.95 -3.70 27.28
C ILE A 135 1.54 -2.49 26.42
N PHE A 136 2.45 -1.99 25.57
CA PHE A 136 2.23 -0.75 24.80
C PHE A 136 1.79 -1.00 23.36
N GLU A 137 1.44 -2.25 23.03
CA GLU A 137 1.15 -2.68 21.65
C GLU A 137 -0.23 -3.32 21.58
N LYS A 138 -0.92 -3.10 20.46
CA LYS A 138 -2.16 -3.83 20.18
C LYS A 138 -1.81 -5.14 19.47
N ASN A 139 -2.58 -6.17 19.78
CA ASN A 139 -2.35 -7.49 19.20
C ASN A 139 -3.20 -7.76 17.95
N LEU A 140 -2.87 -8.81 17.19
CA LEU A 140 -3.80 -9.43 16.24
C LEU A 140 -4.85 -10.23 17.00
N ASN A 141 -6.07 -10.28 16.47
CA ASN A 141 -7.14 -11.07 17.08
C ASN A 141 -6.76 -12.55 17.08
N GLY A 142 -6.88 -13.22 18.23
CA GLY A 142 -6.50 -14.63 18.39
C GLY A 142 -5.07 -14.86 18.88
N GLN A 143 -4.34 -13.81 19.26
CA GLN A 143 -3.10 -13.92 20.03
C GLN A 143 -3.29 -13.36 21.44
N GLU A 144 -2.66 -14.00 22.43
CA GLU A 144 -2.69 -13.53 23.83
C GLU A 144 -1.70 -12.40 24.07
N LYS A 145 -0.52 -12.44 23.43
CA LYS A 145 0.57 -11.48 23.57
C LYS A 145 1.07 -10.99 22.21
N PRO A 146 1.59 -9.75 22.10
CA PRO A 146 2.02 -9.16 20.83
C PRO A 146 3.37 -9.71 20.34
N ILE A 147 3.74 -10.95 20.67
CA ILE A 147 5.07 -11.48 20.42
C ILE A 147 5.22 -12.14 19.04
N PHE A 148 6.47 -12.37 18.65
CA PHE A 148 6.85 -13.29 17.58
C PHE A 148 6.95 -14.75 18.06
N PRO A 149 6.76 -15.74 17.17
CA PRO A 149 6.34 -15.62 15.77
C PRO A 149 4.81 -15.51 15.60
N LYS A 150 4.35 -14.96 14.47
CA LYS A 150 2.91 -14.79 14.18
C LYS A 150 2.44 -15.75 13.07
N ASP A 151 1.65 -16.76 13.44
CA ASP A 151 1.07 -17.75 12.51
C ASP A 151 -0.07 -17.11 11.68
N LEU A 152 0.25 -16.53 10.53
CA LEU A 152 -0.71 -15.76 9.74
C LEU A 152 -1.86 -16.63 9.22
N LYS A 153 -1.59 -17.91 8.96
CA LYS A 153 -2.60 -18.87 8.51
C LYS A 153 -3.70 -19.07 9.54
N LYS A 154 -3.34 -19.19 10.82
CA LYS A 154 -4.34 -19.26 11.90
C LYS A 154 -4.99 -17.90 12.16
N LEU A 155 -4.21 -16.83 12.13
CA LEU A 155 -4.68 -15.50 12.53
C LEU A 155 -5.60 -14.85 11.50
N ARG A 156 -5.41 -15.10 10.20
CA ARG A 156 -6.22 -14.45 9.14
C ARG A 156 -7.71 -14.64 9.32
N LYS A 157 -8.18 -15.80 9.85
CA LYS A 157 -9.60 -16.06 10.10
C LYS A 157 -10.25 -15.01 11.02
N ASN A 158 -9.51 -14.52 12.02
CA ASN A 158 -10.02 -13.57 13.01
C ASN A 158 -9.69 -12.11 12.66
N ASN A 159 -8.95 -11.88 11.57
CA ASN A 159 -8.42 -10.57 11.19
C ASN A 159 -8.84 -10.20 9.75
N GLY A 160 -10.08 -10.50 9.39
CA GLY A 160 -10.68 -10.11 8.11
C GLY A 160 -10.08 -10.84 6.89
N ASN A 161 -9.58 -12.07 7.10
CA ASN A 161 -9.02 -12.92 6.07
C ASN A 161 -7.87 -12.24 5.31
N PHE A 162 -8.09 -11.78 4.08
CA PHE A 162 -7.07 -11.06 3.32
C PHE A 162 -6.86 -9.62 3.79
N ASP A 163 -7.70 -9.08 4.68
CA ASP A 163 -7.42 -7.80 5.35
C ASP A 163 -6.12 -7.83 6.17
N LEU A 164 -5.76 -9.00 6.72
CA LEU A 164 -4.53 -9.19 7.48
C LEU A 164 -3.28 -8.79 6.69
N ILE A 165 -3.30 -8.88 5.36
CA ILE A 165 -2.15 -8.50 4.52
C ILE A 165 -1.75 -7.04 4.72
N LYS A 166 -2.71 -6.18 5.10
CA LYS A 166 -2.47 -4.74 5.31
C LYS A 166 -1.59 -4.50 6.54
N THR A 167 -1.62 -5.40 7.52
CA THR A 167 -0.95 -5.27 8.82
C THR A 167 0.25 -6.21 8.98
N VAL A 168 0.84 -6.66 7.87
CA VAL A 168 2.06 -7.48 7.85
C VAL A 168 2.99 -7.02 6.72
N PRO A 169 4.32 -7.25 6.79
CA PRO A 169 5.28 -6.75 5.80
C PRO A 169 4.94 -7.16 4.36
N ALA A 170 4.35 -8.34 4.18
CA ALA A 170 3.97 -8.86 2.88
C ALA A 170 2.92 -8.00 2.13
N GLY A 171 2.26 -7.03 2.80
CA GLY A 171 1.46 -6.01 2.12
C GLY A 171 2.30 -5.10 1.21
N ASN A 172 3.52 -4.76 1.63
CA ASN A 172 4.48 -4.01 0.81
C ASN A 172 5.04 -4.91 -0.30
N THR A 173 5.40 -6.16 0.01
CA THR A 173 5.86 -7.14 -1.00
C THR A 173 4.82 -7.37 -2.09
N LEU A 174 3.54 -7.52 -1.72
CA LEU A 174 2.42 -7.61 -2.68
C LEU A 174 2.31 -6.36 -3.56
N THR A 175 2.58 -5.17 -2.98
CA THR A 175 2.57 -3.89 -3.69
C THR A 175 3.73 -3.81 -4.69
N VAL A 176 4.95 -4.21 -4.31
CA VAL A 176 6.11 -4.30 -5.21
C VAL A 176 5.82 -5.26 -6.36
N ASP A 177 5.29 -6.44 -6.05
CA ASP A 177 4.93 -7.42 -7.07
C ASP A 177 3.94 -6.90 -8.08
N PHE A 178 2.94 -6.14 -7.62
CA PHE A 178 1.95 -5.53 -8.50
C PHE A 178 2.56 -4.38 -9.31
N ALA A 179 3.45 -3.58 -8.72
CA ALA A 179 4.18 -2.52 -9.43
C ALA A 179 5.06 -3.09 -10.56
N LYS A 180 5.76 -4.19 -10.32
CA LYS A 180 6.51 -4.92 -11.36
C LYS A 180 5.59 -5.40 -12.49
N ALA A 181 4.42 -5.93 -12.14
CA ALA A 181 3.42 -6.35 -13.12
C ALA A 181 2.82 -5.19 -13.92
N VAL A 182 2.60 -4.03 -13.31
CA VAL A 182 2.18 -2.79 -13.99
C VAL A 182 3.22 -2.36 -15.01
N ILE A 183 4.49 -2.27 -14.61
CA ILE A 183 5.58 -1.84 -15.51
C ILE A 183 5.66 -2.73 -16.75
N GLN A 184 5.61 -4.05 -16.56
CA GLN A 184 5.62 -5.01 -17.67
C GLN A 184 4.33 -4.97 -18.50
N GLY A 185 3.18 -4.94 -17.84
CA GLY A 185 1.86 -5.02 -18.48
C GLY A 185 1.52 -3.79 -19.32
N GLU A 186 1.93 -2.61 -18.85
CA GLU A 186 1.70 -1.32 -19.51
C GLU A 186 2.91 -0.85 -20.32
N LYS A 187 4.02 -1.61 -20.29
CA LYS A 187 5.28 -1.31 -20.98
C LYS A 187 5.84 0.06 -20.59
N LEU A 188 5.83 0.38 -19.30
CA LEU A 188 6.31 1.66 -18.80
C LEU A 188 7.82 1.82 -19.07
N GLY A 189 8.22 3.00 -19.51
CA GLY A 189 9.60 3.34 -19.88
C GLY A 189 10.05 2.78 -21.22
N LYS A 190 9.14 2.26 -22.06
CA LYS A 190 9.47 1.63 -23.35
C LYS A 190 9.13 2.49 -24.58
N THR A 191 8.59 3.69 -24.38
CA THR A 191 8.20 4.61 -25.46
C THR A 191 9.05 5.87 -25.43
N ALA A 192 8.86 6.77 -26.41
CA ALA A 192 9.52 8.07 -26.43
C ALA A 192 8.93 9.09 -25.43
N PHE A 193 7.84 8.74 -24.73
CA PHE A 193 7.18 9.61 -23.76
C PHE A 193 7.51 9.16 -22.34
N THR A 194 7.66 10.13 -21.45
CA THR A 194 7.91 9.89 -20.03
C THR A 194 6.63 9.36 -19.38
N ASP A 195 6.74 8.22 -18.69
CA ASP A 195 5.68 7.67 -17.87
C ASP A 195 5.85 8.11 -16.40
N PHE A 196 4.77 8.16 -15.64
CA PHE A 196 4.77 8.51 -14.22
C PHE A 196 4.11 7.39 -13.39
N LEU A 197 4.90 6.74 -12.54
CA LEU A 197 4.41 5.69 -11.64
C LEU A 197 4.47 6.17 -10.19
N THR A 198 3.35 6.10 -9.49
CA THR A 198 3.29 6.31 -8.03
C THR A 198 3.00 5.00 -7.31
N VAL A 199 3.78 4.70 -6.28
CA VAL A 199 3.65 3.47 -5.49
C VAL A 199 3.68 3.84 -4.02
N SER A 200 2.62 3.50 -3.28
CA SER A 200 2.52 3.77 -1.85
C SER A 200 2.61 2.48 -1.03
N PHE A 201 3.66 2.38 -0.22
CA PHE A 201 3.92 1.29 0.71
C PHE A 201 3.17 1.48 2.02
N SER A 202 1.90 1.06 2.04
CA SER A 202 1.00 1.41 3.14
C SER A 202 1.05 0.48 4.35
N ALA A 203 1.77 -0.65 4.30
CA ALA A 203 1.82 -1.60 5.41
C ALA A 203 2.56 -1.04 6.63
N THR A 204 3.56 -0.18 6.42
CA THR A 204 4.30 0.51 7.49
C THR A 204 3.36 1.32 8.39
N ASP A 205 2.40 2.03 7.81
CA ASP A 205 1.39 2.80 8.55
C ASP A 205 0.46 1.88 9.36
N TYR A 206 -0.08 0.82 8.75
CA TYR A 206 -0.96 -0.13 9.44
C TYR A 206 -0.27 -0.87 10.60
N ILE A 207 1.01 -1.22 10.43
CA ILE A 207 1.83 -1.89 11.44
C ILE A 207 2.20 -0.89 12.55
N GLY A 208 2.67 0.30 12.18
CA GLY A 208 2.98 1.37 13.14
C GLY A 208 1.75 1.79 13.98
N HIS A 209 0.56 1.86 13.38
CA HIS A 209 -0.68 2.11 14.11
C HIS A 209 -1.08 1.01 15.09
N ARG A 210 -0.65 -0.23 14.83
CA ARG A 210 -0.99 -1.39 15.67
C ARG A 210 0.01 -1.56 16.82
N TYR A 211 1.30 -1.57 16.51
CA TYR A 211 2.35 -1.93 17.47
C TYR A 211 3.13 -0.70 17.98
N GLY A 212 3.14 0.39 17.23
CA GLY A 212 3.91 1.59 17.55
C GLY A 212 5.27 1.64 16.85
N VAL A 213 5.89 2.83 16.85
CA VAL A 213 7.11 3.11 16.07
C VAL A 213 8.37 2.39 16.57
N ALA A 214 8.37 1.93 17.83
CA ALA A 214 9.50 1.26 18.47
C ALA A 214 9.23 -0.24 18.73
N ALA A 215 8.31 -0.84 17.99
CA ALA A 215 8.01 -2.27 18.07
C ALA A 215 8.93 -3.10 17.16
N VAL A 216 9.18 -4.35 17.54
CA VAL A 216 9.96 -5.31 16.73
C VAL A 216 9.32 -5.49 15.36
N GLU A 217 7.99 -5.50 15.29
CA GLU A 217 7.20 -5.55 14.06
C GLU A 217 7.49 -4.39 13.11
N THR A 218 7.66 -3.18 13.66
CA THR A 218 7.94 -1.99 12.87
C THR A 218 9.35 -2.04 12.32
N GLU A 219 10.36 -2.37 13.15
CA GLU A 219 11.74 -2.56 12.69
C GLU A 219 11.82 -3.66 11.62
N ASP A 220 11.21 -4.83 11.85
CA ASP A 220 11.18 -5.93 10.89
C ASP A 220 10.53 -5.54 9.56
N THR A 221 9.46 -4.74 9.62
CA THR A 221 8.78 -4.22 8.43
C THR A 221 9.70 -3.34 7.60
N TYR A 222 10.48 -2.47 8.23
CA TYR A 222 11.42 -1.59 7.51
C TYR A 222 12.60 -2.37 6.94
N LEU A 223 13.13 -3.36 7.67
CA LEU A 223 14.20 -4.23 7.15
C LEU A 223 13.74 -5.04 5.93
N ARG A 224 12.49 -5.52 5.93
CA ARG A 224 11.90 -6.20 4.77
C ARG A 224 11.55 -5.24 3.64
N LEU A 225 11.09 -4.02 3.97
CA LEU A 225 10.82 -2.99 2.98
C LEU A 225 12.11 -2.57 2.26
N ASP A 226 13.24 -2.50 2.96
CA ASP A 226 14.56 -2.27 2.36
C ASP A 226 14.90 -3.33 1.30
N GLN A 227 14.73 -4.62 1.62
CA GLN A 227 14.92 -5.72 0.66
C GLN A 227 13.94 -5.65 -0.53
N ASP A 228 12.67 -5.31 -0.26
CA ASP A 228 11.64 -5.13 -1.29
C ASP A 228 12.00 -3.98 -2.25
N LEU A 229 12.51 -2.86 -1.72
CA LEU A 229 12.99 -1.71 -2.49
C LEU A 229 14.23 -2.06 -3.31
N ALA A 230 15.21 -2.75 -2.72
CA ALA A 230 16.40 -3.22 -3.44
C ALA A 230 16.01 -4.15 -4.62
N SER A 231 15.05 -5.06 -4.39
CA SER A 231 14.50 -5.93 -5.43
C SER A 231 13.72 -5.15 -6.50
N PHE A 232 13.05 -4.05 -6.12
CA PHE A 232 12.33 -3.21 -7.06
C PHE A 232 13.27 -2.37 -7.92
N PHE A 233 14.32 -1.79 -7.34
CA PHE A 233 15.31 -1.00 -8.07
C PHE A 233 16.12 -1.87 -9.02
N SER A 234 16.55 -3.06 -8.59
CA SER A 234 17.22 -4.03 -9.48
C SER A 234 16.32 -4.42 -10.67
N PHE A 235 15.02 -4.50 -10.44
CA PHE A 235 14.05 -4.74 -11.50
C PHE A 235 13.91 -3.53 -12.44
N LEU A 236 13.88 -2.30 -11.92
CA LEU A 236 13.88 -1.09 -12.75
C LEU A 236 15.15 -0.96 -13.58
N ASP A 237 16.31 -1.31 -13.03
CA ASP A 237 17.58 -1.31 -13.76
C ASP A 237 17.55 -2.30 -14.94
N ALA A 238 16.95 -3.47 -14.74
CA ALA A 238 16.81 -4.48 -15.80
C ALA A 238 15.72 -4.15 -16.83
N GLU A 239 14.59 -3.61 -16.38
CA GLU A 239 13.42 -3.37 -17.24
C GLU A 239 13.43 -1.98 -17.88
N VAL A 240 13.74 -0.92 -17.14
CA VAL A 240 13.75 0.46 -17.68
C VAL A 240 15.15 0.87 -18.13
N GLY A 241 16.19 0.42 -17.41
CA GLY A 241 17.59 0.73 -17.68
C GLY A 241 18.14 1.76 -16.70
N VAL A 242 19.36 1.51 -16.21
CA VAL A 242 20.10 2.45 -15.35
C VAL A 242 20.24 3.80 -16.06
N GLY A 243 19.87 4.88 -15.38
CA GLY A 243 19.89 6.25 -15.93
C GLY A 243 18.65 6.64 -16.73
N ASN A 244 17.73 5.71 -17.00
CA ASN A 244 16.49 5.98 -17.76
C ASN A 244 15.26 6.21 -16.86
N TYR A 245 15.43 6.22 -15.54
CA TYR A 245 14.38 6.57 -14.59
C TYR A 245 14.90 7.51 -13.50
N THR A 246 14.01 8.34 -12.97
CA THR A 246 14.27 9.18 -11.80
C THR A 246 13.32 8.75 -10.68
N LEU A 247 13.85 8.66 -9.46
CA LEU A 247 13.10 8.23 -8.29
C LEU A 247 13.18 9.28 -7.19
N PHE A 248 12.05 9.51 -6.54
CA PHE A 248 11.98 10.20 -5.25
C PHE A 248 11.19 9.33 -4.28
N LEU A 249 11.67 9.25 -3.03
CA LEU A 249 11.02 8.51 -1.96
C LEU A 249 10.78 9.46 -0.79
N THR A 250 9.56 9.44 -0.27
CA THR A 250 9.11 10.31 0.84
C THR A 250 8.00 9.63 1.63
N ALA A 251 7.54 10.28 2.70
CA ALA A 251 6.40 9.86 3.50
C ALA A 251 5.31 10.94 3.49
N ASP A 252 4.05 10.52 3.59
CA ASP A 252 2.89 11.42 3.72
C ASP A 252 2.78 12.01 5.13
N HIS A 253 3.30 11.31 6.14
CA HIS A 253 3.50 11.80 7.50
C HIS A 253 4.44 10.89 8.30
N ALA A 254 4.82 11.35 9.51
CA ALA A 254 5.52 10.55 10.50
C ALA A 254 4.52 9.90 11.50
N ALA A 255 5.05 9.31 12.56
CA ALA A 255 4.28 8.82 13.70
C ALA A 255 5.03 9.15 15.01
N VAL A 256 4.30 9.18 16.12
CA VAL A 256 4.84 9.47 17.45
C VAL A 256 5.06 8.19 18.26
N GLN A 257 5.87 8.28 19.31
CA GLN A 257 5.98 7.21 20.31
C GLN A 257 4.63 6.98 21.01
N VAL A 258 4.40 5.75 21.45
CA VAL A 258 3.16 5.40 22.18
C VAL A 258 3.07 6.23 23.47
N PRO A 259 2.00 7.02 23.71
CA PRO A 259 1.94 7.92 24.86
C PRO A 259 2.11 7.22 26.22
N SER A 260 1.50 6.04 26.40
CA SER A 260 1.65 5.27 27.64
C SER A 260 3.08 4.77 27.87
N TYR A 261 3.86 4.52 26.80
CA TYR A 261 5.27 4.20 26.93
C TYR A 261 6.07 5.41 27.42
N LEU A 262 5.85 6.60 26.84
CA LEU A 262 6.50 7.84 27.28
C LEU A 262 6.18 8.15 28.74
N GLN A 263 4.91 8.01 29.14
CA GLN A 263 4.48 8.21 30.52
C GLN A 263 5.15 7.21 31.48
N SER A 264 5.39 5.95 31.06
CA SER A 264 6.13 4.97 31.88
C SER A 264 7.58 5.41 32.17
N LEU A 265 8.17 6.21 31.29
CA LEU A 265 9.49 6.83 31.42
C LEU A 265 9.45 8.22 32.07
N LYS A 266 8.27 8.66 32.54
CA LYS A 266 8.01 10.00 33.09
C LYS A 266 8.26 11.14 32.09
N ILE A 267 8.12 10.84 30.79
CA ILE A 267 8.14 11.83 29.71
C ILE A 267 6.71 12.34 29.49
N PRO A 268 6.48 13.67 29.40
CA PRO A 268 5.16 14.23 29.08
C PRO A 268 4.65 13.76 27.71
N ALA A 269 3.41 13.28 27.67
CA ALA A 269 2.75 12.76 26.46
C ALA A 269 1.23 12.86 26.55
#